data_AF-A0A937ZVU5-F1
#
_entry.id   AF-A0A937ZVU5-F1
#
_cell.length_a   1.000
_cell.length_b   1.000
_cell.length_c   1.000
_cell.angle_alpha   90.00
_cell.angle_beta   90.00
_cell.angle_gamma   90.00
#
_symmetry.space_group_name_H-M   'P 1'
#
loop_
_entity.id
_entity.type
_entity.pdbx_description
1 polymer ?
#
loop_
_entity_poly.entity_id
_entity_poly.type
_entity_poly.pdbx_seq_one_letter_code
_entity_poly.pdbx_strand_id
1 'polypeptide(L)'
;MNMQTMPPPPRTTANPAPPRPANSLRRTTSIDVSWPNGTDQPRLFVGRVRDYRTGDPAQPGTELGTAEMRAVLDDDKTIRSISARPETSRLQEIVGHRAGGHLRMFIREIMPELVENAVPLYLVL
;
A
#
# COMPACT_ATOMS: atom_id res chain seq x y z
N MET A 1 -45.74 18.21 -11.88
CA MET A 1 -44.47 17.55 -11.53
C MET A 1 -44.28 17.73 -10.04
N ASN A 2 -44.61 16.73 -9.22
CA ASN A 2 -44.61 16.88 -7.75
C ASN A 2 -43.17 16.82 -7.24
N MET A 3 -42.72 17.92 -6.62
CA MET A 3 -41.47 17.96 -5.86
C MET A 3 -41.67 17.17 -4.57
N GLN A 4 -41.26 15.90 -4.60
CA GLN A 4 -41.24 15.06 -3.41
C GLN A 4 -40.21 15.63 -2.43
N THR A 5 -40.69 16.12 -1.29
CA THR A 5 -39.87 16.59 -0.19
C THR A 5 -39.08 15.42 0.38
N MET A 6 -37.78 15.35 0.09
CA MET A 6 -36.92 14.36 0.72
C MET A 6 -36.79 14.67 2.22
N PRO A 7 -36.71 13.64 3.07
CA PRO A 7 -36.45 13.85 4.49
C PRO A 7 -35.09 14.53 4.70
N PRO A 8 -34.92 15.33 5.77
CA PRO A 8 -33.63 15.93 6.07
C PRO A 8 -32.56 14.85 6.28
N PRO A 9 -31.31 15.10 5.86
CA PRO A 9 -30.24 14.12 6.05
C PRO A 9 -30.08 13.78 7.54
N PRO A 10 -29.72 12.54 7.88
CA PRO A 10 -29.47 12.14 9.26
C PRO A 10 -28.45 13.09 9.92
N ARG A 11 -28.71 13.51 11.16
CA ARG A 11 -27.80 14.39 11.93
C ARG A 11 -26.39 13.83 12.12
N THR A 12 -26.23 12.52 11.95
CA THR A 12 -24.96 11.80 12.02
C THR A 12 -25.11 10.50 11.24
N THR A 13 -24.26 10.29 10.24
CA THR A 13 -24.22 9.07 9.41
C THR A 13 -23.14 8.09 9.86
N ALA A 14 -22.43 8.39 10.94
CA ALA A 14 -21.36 7.54 11.45
C ALA A 14 -21.36 7.54 12.97
N ASN A 15 -21.54 6.37 13.58
CA ASN A 15 -21.00 6.15 14.91
C ASN A 15 -19.51 6.55 14.89
N PRO A 16 -19.00 7.29 15.88
CA PRO A 16 -17.59 7.61 15.93
C PRO A 16 -16.79 6.32 15.88
N ALA A 17 -15.69 6.32 15.12
CA ALA A 17 -14.78 5.19 15.12
C ALA A 17 -14.40 4.87 16.58
N PRO A 18 -14.41 3.59 17.00
CA PRO A 18 -14.05 3.22 18.37
C PRO A 18 -12.71 3.87 18.76
N PRO A 19 -12.59 4.38 20.00
CA PRO A 19 -11.35 4.96 20.47
C PRO A 19 -10.24 3.92 20.34
N ARG A 20 -9.12 4.33 19.74
CA ARG A 20 -8.02 3.41 19.51
C ARG A 20 -7.28 3.15 20.82
N PRO A 21 -6.86 1.91 21.09
CA PRO A 21 -5.96 1.63 22.19
C PRO A 21 -4.64 2.41 22.05
N ALA A 22 -4.16 2.93 23.18
CA ALA A 22 -2.78 3.43 23.31
C ALA A 22 -1.79 2.30 23.01
N ASN A 23 -0.60 2.66 22.50
CA ASN A 23 0.47 1.70 22.19
C ASN A 23 0.07 0.62 21.16
N SER A 24 -0.91 0.89 20.30
CA SER A 24 -1.31 -0.02 19.22
C SER A 24 -0.44 0.15 17.97
N LEU A 25 -0.24 -0.94 17.22
CA LEU A 25 0.51 -0.91 15.97
C LEU A 25 -0.41 -0.57 14.80
N ARG A 26 0.03 0.35 13.94
CA ARG A 26 -0.66 0.71 12.69
C ARG A 26 0.30 0.59 11.52
N ARG A 27 0.00 -0.36 10.63
CA ARG A 27 0.54 -0.38 9.25
C ARG A 27 -0.40 0.39 8.33
N THR A 28 0.12 1.32 7.56
CA THR A 28 -0.64 2.08 6.55
C THR A 28 0.05 1.98 5.21
N THR A 29 -0.72 1.79 4.14
CA THR A 29 -0.21 1.75 2.78
C THR A 29 -0.97 2.66 1.84
N SER A 30 -0.28 3.14 0.83
CA SER A 30 -0.87 3.77 -0.34
C SER A 30 -0.19 3.22 -1.58
N ILE A 31 -0.94 3.13 -2.68
CA ILE A 31 -0.41 2.85 -4.00
C ILE A 31 -1.00 3.89 -4.93
N ASP A 32 -0.13 4.76 -5.44
CA ASP A 32 -0.48 5.76 -6.44
C ASP A 32 -0.18 5.18 -7.82
N VAL A 33 -1.14 5.27 -8.74
CA VAL A 33 -0.99 4.78 -10.12
C VAL A 33 -1.15 5.95 -11.08
N SER A 34 -0.19 6.11 -11.98
CA SER A 34 -0.21 7.18 -12.98
C SER A 34 0.33 6.72 -14.34
N TRP A 35 0.06 7.53 -15.36
CA TRP A 35 0.48 7.31 -16.74
C TRP A 35 1.34 8.48 -17.21
N PRO A 36 2.61 8.56 -16.76
CA PRO A 36 3.43 9.76 -16.96
C PRO A 36 3.68 10.08 -18.44
N ASN A 37 3.59 9.07 -19.32
CA ASN A 37 3.87 9.20 -20.75
C ASN A 37 2.59 9.14 -21.63
N GLY A 38 1.39 9.11 -21.03
CA GLY A 38 0.11 8.98 -21.73
C GLY A 38 -0.66 7.71 -21.37
N THR A 39 -1.98 7.71 -21.55
CA THR A 39 -2.91 6.66 -21.04
C THR A 39 -2.67 5.28 -21.62
N ASP A 40 -2.10 5.20 -22.83
CA ASP A 40 -1.77 3.94 -23.52
C ASP A 40 -0.31 3.51 -23.29
N GLN A 41 0.43 4.24 -22.47
CA GLN A 41 1.82 3.93 -22.10
C GLN A 41 1.89 3.15 -20.78
N PRO A 42 3.05 2.53 -20.49
CA PRO A 42 3.26 1.82 -19.23
C PRO A 42 2.92 2.66 -18.00
N ARG A 43 2.31 2.01 -17.02
CA ARG A 43 1.81 2.58 -15.77
C ARG A 43 2.93 2.68 -14.76
N LEU A 44 3.06 3.81 -14.08
CA LEU A 44 3.92 3.97 -12.92
C LEU A 44 3.11 3.69 -11.66
N PHE A 45 3.56 2.70 -10.89
CA PHE A 45 3.06 2.39 -9.56
C PHE A 45 4.05 2.93 -8.52
N VAL A 46 3.56 3.67 -7.54
CA VAL A 46 4.33 4.12 -6.39
C VAL A 46 3.65 3.66 -5.11
N GLY A 47 4.19 2.60 -4.52
CA GLY A 47 3.73 2.04 -3.26
C GLY A 47 4.47 2.66 -2.08
N ARG A 48 3.77 3.02 -1.00
CA ARG A 48 4.37 3.48 0.26
C ARG A 48 3.77 2.74 1.43
N VAL A 49 4.61 2.46 2.41
CA VAL A 49 4.24 1.79 3.66
C VAL A 49 4.83 2.54 4.83
N ARG A 50 4.05 2.64 5.91
CA ARG A 50 4.53 3.10 7.21
C ARG A 50 3.94 2.27 8.33
N ASP A 51 4.82 1.80 9.21
CA ASP A 51 4.48 1.26 10.51
C ASP A 51 4.63 2.32 11.58
N TYR A 52 3.60 2.46 12.41
CA TYR A 52 3.52 3.48 13.43
C TYR A 52 2.91 2.90 14.71
N ARG A 53 3.62 3.02 15.83
CA ARG A 53 3.07 2.73 17.16
C ARG A 53 2.35 3.97 17.67
N THR A 54 1.06 3.87 17.95
CA THR A 54 0.33 4.98 18.56
C THR A 54 0.88 5.27 19.96
N GLY A 55 0.95 6.54 20.33
CA GLY A 55 1.33 6.91 21.68
C GLY A 55 0.15 6.77 22.65
N ASP A 56 0.45 6.97 23.93
CA ASP A 56 -0.54 7.36 24.95
C ASP A 56 -1.02 8.80 24.68
N PRO A 57 -2.23 9.23 25.09
CA PRO A 57 -2.62 10.64 25.13
C PRO A 57 -1.52 11.65 25.51
N ALA A 58 -0.59 11.27 26.40
CA ALA A 58 0.51 12.13 26.85
C ALA A 58 1.78 12.08 25.98
N GLN A 59 1.90 11.16 25.01
CA GLN A 59 3.11 10.97 24.21
C GLN A 59 2.80 10.85 22.71
N PRO A 60 3.57 11.48 21.82
CA PRO A 60 3.42 11.23 20.39
C PRO A 60 3.76 9.76 20.07
N GLY A 61 3.08 9.20 19.08
CA GLY A 61 3.45 7.87 18.59
C GLY A 61 4.80 7.88 17.87
N THR A 62 5.30 6.68 17.57
CA THR A 62 6.63 6.48 17.00
C THR A 62 6.54 5.75 15.66
N GLU A 63 7.22 6.27 14.64
CA GLU A 63 7.44 5.52 13.41
C GLU A 63 8.39 4.36 13.67
N LEU A 64 7.99 3.16 13.26
CA LEU A 64 8.77 1.93 13.47
C LEU A 64 9.43 1.43 12.19
N GLY A 65 8.90 1.83 11.03
CA GLY A 65 9.48 1.45 9.74
C GLY A 65 8.72 2.06 8.57
N THR A 66 9.43 2.27 7.48
CA THR A 66 8.87 2.73 6.22
C THR A 66 9.44 1.92 5.06
N ALA A 67 8.65 1.84 3.99
CA ALA A 67 9.11 1.30 2.73
C ALA A 67 8.46 2.05 1.56
N GLU A 68 9.21 2.23 0.48
CA GLU A 68 8.69 2.72 -0.80
C GLU A 68 9.03 1.70 -1.89
N MET A 69 8.12 1.51 -2.83
CA MET A 69 8.33 0.76 -4.06
C MET A 69 7.92 1.61 -5.25
N ARG A 70 8.68 1.54 -6.34
CA ARG A 70 8.34 2.14 -7.62
C ARG A 70 8.47 1.08 -8.69
N ALA A 71 7.39 0.83 -9.43
CA ALA A 71 7.37 -0.14 -10.51
C ALA A 71 6.74 0.44 -11.78
N VAL A 72 7.30 0.09 -12.93
CA VAL A 72 6.71 0.39 -14.24
C VAL A 72 6.12 -0.90 -14.79
N LEU A 73 4.84 -0.88 -15.11
CA LEU A 73 4.10 -2.05 -15.60
C LEU A 73 3.54 -1.77 -16.99
N ASP A 74 3.66 -2.75 -17.88
CA ASP A 74 2.95 -2.77 -19.16
C ASP A 74 1.44 -2.96 -18.96
N ASP A 75 0.66 -2.79 -20.02
CA ASP A 75 -0.81 -2.85 -19.96
C ASP A 75 -1.34 -4.21 -19.46
N ASP A 76 -0.64 -5.29 -19.83
CA ASP A 76 -0.89 -6.66 -19.40
C ASP A 76 -0.46 -6.95 -17.95
N LYS A 77 0.11 -5.95 -17.27
CA LYS A 77 0.71 -5.98 -15.92
C LYS A 77 2.08 -6.65 -15.83
N THR A 78 2.78 -6.84 -16.94
CA THR A 78 4.18 -7.28 -16.92
C THR A 78 5.07 -6.19 -16.32
N ILE A 79 5.89 -6.55 -15.34
CA ILE A 79 6.76 -5.61 -14.62
C ILE A 79 8.00 -5.34 -15.48
N ARG A 80 8.11 -4.11 -15.99
CA ARG A 80 9.23 -3.66 -16.82
C ARG A 80 10.43 -3.22 -15.98
N SER A 81 10.17 -2.55 -14.86
CA SER A 81 11.20 -2.17 -13.90
C SER A 81 10.59 -2.07 -12.51
N ILE A 82 11.42 -2.30 -11.50
CA ILE A 82 11.03 -2.18 -10.10
C ILE A 82 12.22 -1.70 -9.27
N SER A 83 11.96 -0.86 -8.28
CA SER A 83 12.93 -0.40 -7.29
C SER A 83 12.24 -0.25 -5.94
N ALA A 84 12.99 -0.38 -4.86
CA ALA A 84 12.47 -0.20 -3.51
C ALA A 84 13.45 0.52 -2.60
N ARG A 85 12.91 1.11 -1.54
CA ARG A 85 13.65 1.67 -0.41
C ARG A 85 13.04 1.11 0.88
N PRO A 86 13.81 0.49 1.79
CA PRO A 86 15.23 0.11 1.61
C PRO A 86 15.43 -0.83 0.41
N GLU A 87 16.63 -0.83 -0.16
CA GLU A 87 16.98 -1.76 -1.23
C GLU A 87 16.85 -3.19 -0.71
N THR A 88 16.27 -4.07 -1.53
CA THR A 88 16.00 -5.45 -1.17
C THR A 88 16.69 -6.35 -2.17
N SER A 89 17.44 -7.33 -1.66
CA SER A 89 18.07 -8.36 -2.49
C SER A 89 17.03 -9.06 -3.35
N ARG A 90 17.39 -9.45 -4.58
CA ARG A 90 16.53 -10.24 -5.49
C ARG A 90 15.27 -9.53 -6.00
N LEU A 91 15.03 -8.25 -5.66
CA LEU A 91 13.90 -7.49 -6.18
C LEU A 91 13.86 -7.44 -7.72
N GLN A 92 15.03 -7.41 -8.37
CA GLN A 92 15.12 -7.42 -9.83
C GLN A 92 14.66 -8.74 -10.47
N GLU A 93 14.60 -9.85 -9.74
CA GLU A 93 14.08 -11.13 -10.25
C GLU A 93 12.57 -11.08 -10.54
N ILE A 94 11.88 -10.06 -10.04
CA ILE A 94 10.46 -9.80 -10.33
C ILE A 94 10.27 -9.21 -11.75
N VAL A 95 11.29 -8.60 -12.35
CA VAL A 95 11.18 -8.03 -13.69
C VAL A 95 10.83 -9.12 -14.71
N GLY A 96 9.87 -8.83 -15.60
CA GLY A 96 9.32 -9.77 -16.56
C GLY A 96 8.17 -10.64 -16.01
N HIS A 97 7.94 -10.66 -14.71
CA HIS A 97 6.77 -11.32 -14.14
C HIS A 97 5.53 -10.42 -14.22
N ARG A 98 4.36 -11.05 -14.29
CA ARG A 98 3.07 -10.36 -14.29
C ARG A 98 2.61 -10.07 -12.86
N ALA A 99 2.30 -8.82 -12.56
CA ALA A 99 1.73 -8.44 -11.27
C ALA A 99 0.32 -9.05 -11.08
N GLY A 100 0.04 -9.51 -9.85
CA GLY A 100 -1.23 -10.18 -9.49
C GLY A 100 -1.03 -11.38 -8.56
N GLY A 101 -2.04 -12.25 -8.48
CA GLY A 101 -2.10 -13.31 -7.47
C GLY A 101 -0.90 -14.26 -7.43
N HIS A 102 -0.36 -14.68 -8.58
CA HIS A 102 0.81 -15.58 -8.63
C HIS A 102 2.11 -14.90 -8.18
N LEU A 103 2.24 -13.58 -8.39
CA LEU A 103 3.45 -12.84 -8.01
C LEU A 103 3.71 -12.91 -6.50
N ARG A 104 2.65 -12.88 -5.69
CA ARG A 104 2.75 -13.04 -4.23
C ARG A 104 3.36 -14.38 -3.81
N MET A 105 3.09 -15.45 -4.56
CA MET A 105 3.70 -16.76 -4.29
C MET A 105 5.18 -16.77 -4.68
N PHE A 106 5.50 -16.23 -5.86
CA PHE A 106 6.87 -16.08 -6.32
C PHE A 106 7.73 -15.25 -5.34
N ILE A 107 7.23 -14.09 -4.89
CA ILE A 107 7.92 -13.24 -3.90
C ILE A 107 8.22 -14.02 -2.61
N ARG A 108 7.27 -14.84 -2.13
CA ARG A 108 7.48 -15.67 -0.93
C ARG A 108 8.58 -16.71 -1.11
N GLU A 109 8.77 -17.19 -2.33
CA GLU A 109 9.82 -18.17 -2.66
C GLU A 109 11.19 -17.50 -2.77
N ILE A 110 11.27 -16.34 -3.44
CA ILE A 110 12.55 -15.68 -3.69
C ILE A 110 13.01 -14.77 -2.55
N MET A 111 12.09 -14.24 -1.75
CA MET A 111 12.37 -13.32 -0.64
C MET A 111 11.52 -13.69 0.60
N PRO A 112 11.65 -14.92 1.13
CA PRO A 112 10.88 -15.38 2.30
C PRO A 112 11.09 -14.48 3.54
N GLU A 113 12.27 -13.87 3.67
CA GLU A 113 12.64 -13.00 4.78
C GLU A 113 11.73 -11.77 4.91
N LEU A 114 11.12 -11.33 3.80
CA LEU A 114 10.16 -10.22 3.82
C LEU A 114 8.89 -10.58 4.60
N VAL A 115 8.48 -11.85 4.55
CA VAL A 115 7.32 -12.37 5.28
C VAL A 115 7.72 -12.72 6.70
N GLU A 116 8.81 -13.46 6.88
CA GLU A 116 9.29 -13.93 8.18
C GLU A 116 9.54 -12.78 9.16
N ASN A 117 10.11 -11.68 8.67
CA ASN A 117 10.41 -10.49 9.47
C ASN A 117 9.30 -9.43 9.42
N ALA A 118 8.14 -9.77 8.82
CA ALA A 118 7.03 -8.85 8.60
C ALA A 118 7.45 -7.52 7.97
N VAL A 119 8.41 -7.54 7.05
CA VAL A 119 9.00 -6.34 6.45
C VAL A 119 7.91 -5.50 5.76
N PRO A 120 7.82 -4.18 6.04
CA PRO A 120 6.74 -3.35 5.50
C PRO A 120 6.60 -3.42 3.98
N LEU A 121 7.73 -3.51 3.26
CA LEU A 121 7.80 -3.56 1.81
C LEU A 121 6.93 -4.67 1.19
N TYR A 122 6.81 -5.84 1.83
CA TYR A 122 6.02 -6.97 1.34
C TYR A 122 4.55 -6.62 1.06
N LEU A 123 4.01 -5.62 1.74
CA LEU A 123 2.60 -5.25 1.59
C LEU A 123 2.33 -4.49 0.29
N VAL A 124 3.33 -3.81 -0.27
CA VAL A 124 3.19 -3.07 -1.53
C VAL A 124 3.71 -3.82 -2.74
N LEU A 125 4.57 -4.84 -2.57
CA LEU A 125 4.98 -5.77 -3.64
C LEU A 125 3.84 -6.72 -4.06
#